data_AF-A0A356P7S8-F1
#
_entry.id   AF-A0A356P7S8-F1
#
_cell.length_a   1.000
_cell.length_b   1.000
_cell.length_c   1.000
_cell.angle_alpha   90.00
_cell.angle_beta   90.00
_cell.angle_gamma   90.00
#
_symmetry.space_group_name_H-M   'P 1'
#
loop_
_entity.id
_entity.type
_entity.pdbx_description
1 polymer ?
#
loop_
_entity_poly.entity_id
_entity_poly.type
_entity_poly.pdbx_seq_one_letter_code
_entity_poly.pdbx_strand_id
1 'polypeptide(L)'
;MNKNIKSLVFVALISITALSLAGCGSQPNQGQANQGMMNTSNMSQYMTSNTTGMMDVLSSPDNRQSMVKIMGSPQMMPVMVDLMKNSDVQKNMIGIMGSSQNKDNMVSMMSNPSMFKPMVQIMSDPKMKATFEAMMKDPAIQPMVKEAMSSK
;
A
#
# COMPACT_ATOMS: atom_id res chain seq x y z
N MET A 1 5.91 -13.90 89.62
CA MET A 1 6.84 -13.35 90.61
C MET A 1 8.26 -13.62 90.12
N ASN A 2 9.16 -12.62 90.25
CA ASN A 2 10.58 -12.52 89.81
C ASN A 2 10.80 -12.13 88.33
N LYS A 3 10.98 -10.83 88.01
CA LYS A 3 12.20 -9.97 88.15
C LYS A 3 13.39 -10.51 87.34
N ASN A 4 13.73 -9.82 86.25
CA ASN A 4 15.02 -9.13 86.05
C ASN A 4 15.10 -8.54 84.64
N ILE A 5 14.65 -7.29 84.51
CA ILE A 5 15.00 -6.36 83.44
C ILE A 5 16.31 -5.68 83.87
N LYS A 6 17.14 -5.31 82.90
CA LYS A 6 18.38 -4.49 82.97
C LYS A 6 19.67 -5.29 83.18
N SER A 7 20.33 -5.68 82.09
CA SER A 7 21.74 -5.38 81.88
C SER A 7 22.18 -5.77 80.47
N LEU A 8 23.21 -5.12 79.96
CA LEU A 8 23.95 -5.41 78.71
C LEU A 8 23.40 -4.80 77.42
N VAL A 9 23.27 -3.47 77.46
CA VAL A 9 23.87 -2.62 76.43
C VAL A 9 25.39 -2.76 76.56
N PHE A 10 26.02 -3.56 75.71
CA PHE A 10 27.46 -3.71 75.42
C PHE A 10 27.49 -5.01 74.58
N VAL A 11 27.58 -4.97 73.26
CA VAL A 11 28.85 -4.94 72.51
C VAL A 11 28.58 -4.33 71.15
N ALA A 12 29.13 -3.13 70.95
CA ALA A 12 29.44 -2.58 69.64
C ALA A 12 30.70 -3.28 69.09
N LEU A 13 30.86 -3.21 67.77
CA LEU A 13 31.99 -3.65 66.94
C LEU A 13 32.00 -5.11 66.45
N ILE A 14 32.62 -5.25 65.27
CA ILE A 14 32.83 -6.42 64.40
C ILE A 14 31.75 -6.49 63.29
N SER A 15 31.95 -6.15 62.01
CA SER A 15 33.13 -5.82 61.21
C SER A 15 32.68 -5.12 59.91
N ILE A 16 33.30 -3.99 59.56
CA ILE A 16 33.27 -3.41 58.21
C ILE A 16 34.60 -3.76 57.55
N THR A 17 34.56 -4.67 56.57
CA THR A 17 35.55 -4.89 55.48
C THR A 17 34.93 -5.97 54.57
N ALA A 18 34.87 -5.90 53.25
CA ALA A 18 35.53 -5.05 52.27
C ALA A 18 34.63 -4.87 51.04
N LEU A 19 34.82 -3.74 50.37
CA LEU A 19 34.26 -3.41 49.07
C LEU A 19 34.86 -4.29 47.96
N SER A 20 34.05 -4.37 46.89
CA SER A 20 34.40 -4.54 45.48
C SER A 20 34.80 -5.93 44.98
N LEU A 21 33.89 -6.57 44.23
CA LEU A 21 34.15 -7.07 42.87
C LEU A 21 32.84 -7.33 42.11
N ALA A 22 32.74 -6.67 40.95
CA ALA A 22 31.90 -6.98 39.78
C ALA A 22 30.36 -6.77 39.83
N GLY A 23 29.92 -5.72 39.14
CA GLY A 23 29.01 -5.91 37.99
C GLY A 23 27.52 -5.69 38.22
N CYS A 24 27.07 -4.46 37.95
CA CYS A 24 25.87 -4.04 37.21
C CYS A 24 24.83 -5.14 36.90
N GLY A 25 23.53 -5.01 37.14
CA GLY A 25 22.69 -3.84 37.37
C GLY A 25 21.28 -4.21 36.92
N SER A 26 20.27 -3.75 37.67
CA SER A 26 18.86 -3.57 37.25
C SER A 26 18.12 -4.77 36.65
N GLN A 27 17.27 -5.35 37.48
CA GLN A 27 16.01 -5.99 37.11
C GLN A 27 15.08 -4.98 36.39
N PRO A 28 14.47 -5.35 35.26
CA PRO A 28 13.10 -4.97 34.98
C PRO A 28 12.26 -6.23 34.80
N ASN A 29 11.40 -6.41 35.79
CA ASN A 29 10.19 -7.17 35.69
C ASN A 29 9.23 -6.34 34.80
N GLN A 30 9.06 -6.71 33.54
CA GLN A 30 7.90 -6.30 32.73
C GLN A 30 7.88 -7.13 31.44
N GLY A 31 6.89 -8.02 31.34
CA GLY A 31 6.41 -8.49 30.06
C GLY A 31 5.94 -7.27 29.27
N GLN A 32 6.78 -6.80 28.35
CA GLN A 32 6.38 -5.84 27.33
C GLN A 32 6.05 -6.64 26.08
N ALA A 33 4.74 -6.77 25.84
CA ALA A 33 4.19 -6.94 24.52
C ALA A 33 4.64 -5.73 23.68
N ASN A 34 5.82 -5.83 23.08
CA ASN A 34 6.33 -4.83 22.15
C ASN A 34 5.70 -5.13 20.77
N GLN A 35 4.41 -4.83 20.62
CA GLN A 35 3.81 -4.66 19.30
C GLN A 35 4.42 -3.40 18.71
N GLY A 36 5.50 -3.59 17.96
CA GLY A 36 6.24 -2.51 17.32
C GLY A 36 5.34 -1.67 16.43
N MET A 37 4.99 -0.48 16.90
CA MET A 37 4.51 0.60 16.04
C MET A 37 5.66 0.93 15.08
N MET A 38 5.55 0.48 13.83
CA MET A 38 6.47 0.89 12.77
C MET A 38 6.31 2.40 12.54
N ASN A 39 7.37 3.16 12.80
CA ASN A 39 7.43 4.58 12.45
C ASN A 39 7.29 4.73 10.92
N THR A 40 6.51 5.71 10.45
CA THR A 40 6.27 6.01 9.03
C THR A 40 7.57 6.09 8.21
N SER A 41 8.65 6.62 8.78
CA SER A 41 9.95 6.67 8.10
C SER A 41 10.56 5.28 7.86
N ASN A 42 10.42 4.37 8.83
CA ASN A 42 10.89 2.98 8.70
C ASN A 42 10.04 2.21 7.68
N MET A 43 8.75 2.52 7.58
CA MET A 43 7.84 1.92 6.62
C MET A 43 8.16 2.35 5.17
N SER A 44 8.39 3.65 4.94
CA SER A 44 8.80 4.15 3.62
C SER A 44 10.13 3.55 3.17
N GLN A 45 11.09 3.41 4.09
CA GLN A 45 12.37 2.77 3.79
C GLN A 45 12.21 1.26 3.51
N TYR A 46 11.33 0.58 4.22
CA TYR A 46 11.02 -0.83 3.95
C TYR A 46 10.38 -1.00 2.56
N MET A 47 9.42 -0.15 2.19
CA MET A 47 8.76 -0.20 0.88
C MET A 47 9.72 0.03 -0.29
N THR A 48 10.72 0.89 -0.13
CA THR A 48 11.68 1.19 -1.20
C THR A 48 12.84 0.20 -1.29
N SER A 49 13.20 -0.46 -0.18
CA SER A 49 14.34 -1.39 -0.13
C SER A 49 13.96 -2.86 -0.27
N ASN A 50 12.70 -3.24 -0.01
CA ASN A 50 12.23 -4.62 -0.09
C ASN A 50 10.99 -4.75 -0.99
N THR A 51 11.16 -4.44 -2.27
CA THR A 51 10.09 -4.49 -3.27
C THR A 51 9.51 -5.90 -3.44
N THR A 52 10.33 -6.94 -3.35
CA THR A 52 9.88 -8.34 -3.49
C THR A 52 8.99 -8.76 -2.33
N GLY A 53 9.41 -8.53 -1.09
CA GLY A 53 8.58 -8.82 0.09
C GLY A 53 7.28 -8.02 0.09
N MET A 54 7.33 -6.77 -0.37
CA MET A 54 6.13 -5.95 -0.55
C MET A 54 5.19 -6.51 -1.63
N MET A 55 5.73 -7.03 -2.74
CA MET A 55 4.94 -7.66 -3.79
C MET A 55 4.22 -8.91 -3.29
N ASP A 56 4.89 -9.76 -2.49
CA ASP A 56 4.27 -10.95 -1.89
C ASP A 56 3.13 -10.56 -0.95
N VAL A 57 3.35 -9.54 -0.11
CA VAL A 57 2.31 -9.00 0.77
C VAL A 57 1.13 -8.47 -0.04
N LEU A 58 1.36 -7.60 -1.03
CA LEU A 58 0.31 -6.98 -1.84
C LEU A 58 -0.43 -7.98 -2.73
N SER A 59 0.23 -9.06 -3.15
CA SER A 59 -0.35 -10.06 -4.02
C SER A 59 -1.12 -11.16 -3.28
N SER A 60 -1.10 -11.17 -1.94
CA SER A 60 -1.94 -12.08 -1.14
C SER A 60 -3.44 -11.79 -1.31
N PRO A 61 -4.34 -12.79 -1.27
CA PRO A 61 -5.77 -12.60 -1.53
C PRO A 61 -6.43 -11.53 -0.64
N ASP A 62 -6.12 -11.52 0.66
CA ASP A 62 -6.70 -10.57 1.62
C ASP A 62 -6.24 -9.13 1.35
N ASN A 63 -4.98 -8.96 0.97
CA ASN A 63 -4.42 -7.65 0.67
C ASN A 63 -4.86 -7.15 -0.69
N ARG A 64 -5.12 -8.03 -1.68
CA ARG A 64 -5.76 -7.63 -2.94
C ARG A 64 -7.12 -6.99 -2.72
N GLN A 65 -7.95 -7.58 -1.88
CA GLN A 65 -9.28 -7.02 -1.57
C GLN A 65 -9.17 -5.68 -0.84
N SER A 66 -8.23 -5.59 0.09
CA SER A 66 -7.93 -4.33 0.78
C SER A 66 -7.44 -3.26 -0.20
N MET A 67 -6.62 -3.63 -1.17
CA MET A 67 -6.14 -2.74 -2.22
C MET A 67 -7.28 -2.25 -3.11
N VAL A 68 -8.20 -3.12 -3.51
CA VAL A 68 -9.41 -2.72 -4.27
C VAL A 68 -10.24 -1.70 -3.48
N LYS A 69 -10.46 -1.93 -2.17
CA LYS A 69 -11.20 -0.99 -1.31
C LYS A 69 -10.49 0.36 -1.18
N ILE A 70 -9.18 0.35 -0.96
CA ILE A 70 -8.37 1.58 -0.86
C ILE A 70 -8.44 2.33 -2.19
N MET A 71 -8.24 1.63 -3.30
CA MET A 71 -8.25 2.19 -4.65
C MET A 71 -9.60 2.81 -5.03
N GLY A 72 -10.70 2.16 -4.64
CA GLY A 72 -12.05 2.68 -4.88
C GLY A 72 -12.51 3.74 -3.86
N SER A 73 -11.69 4.08 -2.87
CA SER A 73 -12.08 5.03 -1.83
C SER A 73 -12.07 6.48 -2.35
N PRO A 74 -13.02 7.34 -1.95
CA PRO A 74 -13.04 8.75 -2.33
C PRO A 74 -11.76 9.51 -1.98
N GLN A 75 -11.10 9.11 -0.89
CA GLN A 75 -9.85 9.71 -0.41
C GLN A 75 -8.66 9.39 -1.32
N MET A 76 -8.67 8.24 -2.00
CA MET A 76 -7.59 7.83 -2.90
C MET A 76 -7.76 8.40 -4.32
N MET A 77 -8.98 8.78 -4.71
CA MET A 77 -9.26 9.37 -6.02
C MET A 77 -8.35 10.55 -6.41
N PRO A 78 -8.15 11.60 -5.57
CA PRO A 78 -7.26 12.70 -5.94
C PRO A 78 -5.80 12.25 -6.09
N VAL A 79 -5.35 11.28 -5.28
CA VAL A 79 -4.00 10.70 -5.39
C VAL A 79 -3.84 9.98 -6.72
N MET A 80 -4.83 9.19 -7.14
CA MET A 80 -4.80 8.51 -8.44
C MET A 80 -4.80 9.49 -9.62
N VAL A 81 -5.60 10.55 -9.53
CA VAL A 81 -5.61 11.60 -10.56
C VAL A 81 -4.25 12.27 -10.69
N ASP A 82 -3.56 12.48 -9.58
CA ASP A 82 -2.21 13.05 -9.61
C ASP A 82 -1.18 12.06 -10.16
N LEU A 83 -1.23 10.79 -9.74
CA LEU A 83 -0.38 9.72 -10.27
C LEU A 83 -0.52 9.55 -11.78
N MET A 84 -1.73 9.71 -12.33
CA MET A 84 -1.97 9.64 -13.79
C MET A 84 -1.27 10.74 -14.59
N LYS A 85 -0.76 11.81 -13.95
CA LYS A 85 0.06 12.83 -14.62
C LYS A 85 1.50 12.38 -14.83
N ASN A 86 1.95 11.35 -14.12
CA ASN A 86 3.30 10.81 -14.26
C ASN A 86 3.44 9.98 -15.55
N SER A 87 4.48 10.25 -16.34
CA SER A 87 4.70 9.62 -17.64
C SER A 87 4.99 8.12 -17.56
N ASP A 88 5.69 7.66 -16.52
CA ASP A 88 5.99 6.24 -16.35
C ASP A 88 4.74 5.45 -15.99
N VAL A 89 3.87 6.03 -15.16
CA VAL A 89 2.54 5.47 -14.86
C VAL A 89 1.70 5.37 -16.14
N GLN A 90 1.66 6.43 -16.96
CA GLN A 90 0.94 6.42 -18.24
C GLN A 90 1.47 5.34 -19.17
N LYS A 91 2.79 5.23 -19.33
CA LYS A 91 3.43 4.22 -20.18
C LYS A 91 3.09 2.80 -19.72
N ASN A 92 3.17 2.54 -18.42
CA ASN A 92 2.85 1.24 -17.85
C ASN A 92 1.36 0.90 -18.04
N MET A 93 0.47 1.87 -17.85
CA MET A 93 -0.97 1.69 -18.05
C MET A 93 -1.32 1.39 -19.51
N ILE A 94 -0.70 2.10 -20.47
CA ILE A 94 -0.83 1.80 -21.91
C ILE A 94 -0.38 0.36 -22.19
N GLY A 95 0.74 -0.07 -21.61
CA GLY A 95 1.24 -1.45 -21.74
C GLY A 95 0.24 -2.49 -21.20
N ILE A 96 -0.34 -2.24 -20.03
CA ILE A 96 -1.36 -3.12 -19.42
C ILE A 96 -2.60 -3.20 -20.31
N MET A 97 -3.10 -2.06 -20.80
CA MET A 97 -4.30 -1.99 -21.65
C MET A 97 -4.08 -2.65 -23.02
N GLY A 98 -2.89 -2.52 -23.60
CA GLY A 98 -2.54 -3.10 -24.90
C GLY A 98 -2.09 -4.57 -24.85
N SER A 99 -1.91 -5.15 -23.66
CA SER A 99 -1.45 -6.52 -23.51
C SER A 99 -2.51 -7.54 -23.97
N SER A 100 -2.07 -8.60 -24.65
CA SER A 100 -2.96 -9.69 -25.09
C SER A 100 -3.64 -10.39 -23.92
N GLN A 101 -2.93 -10.54 -22.79
CA GLN A 101 -3.43 -11.16 -21.56
C GLN A 101 -4.59 -10.38 -20.92
N ASN A 102 -4.71 -9.09 -21.19
CA ASN A 102 -5.73 -8.22 -20.61
C ASN A 102 -6.82 -7.81 -21.63
N LYS A 103 -6.71 -8.26 -22.88
CA LYS A 103 -7.59 -7.85 -23.98
C LYS A 103 -9.07 -8.09 -23.65
N ASP A 104 -9.42 -9.29 -23.18
CA ASP A 104 -10.82 -9.65 -22.93
C ASP A 104 -11.42 -8.85 -21.77
N ASN A 105 -10.64 -8.60 -20.71
CA ASN A 105 -11.05 -7.74 -19.60
C ASN A 105 -11.28 -6.31 -20.08
N MET A 106 -10.40 -5.79 -20.94
CA MET A 106 -10.55 -4.45 -21.51
C MET A 106 -11.79 -4.35 -22.40
N VAL A 107 -12.04 -5.34 -23.28
CA VAL A 107 -13.26 -5.37 -24.10
C VAL A 107 -14.51 -5.41 -23.23
N SER A 108 -14.54 -6.26 -22.19
CA SER A 108 -15.65 -6.35 -21.24
C SER A 108 -15.90 -5.01 -20.54
N MET A 109 -14.83 -4.34 -20.09
CA MET A 109 -14.94 -3.05 -19.43
C MET A 109 -15.46 -1.98 -20.40
N MET A 110 -14.90 -1.91 -21.61
CA MET A 110 -15.27 -0.92 -22.62
C MET A 110 -16.70 -1.13 -23.15
N SER A 111 -17.19 -2.37 -23.15
CA SER A 111 -18.55 -2.70 -23.56
C SER A 111 -19.58 -2.57 -22.43
N ASN A 112 -19.16 -2.22 -21.21
CA ASN A 112 -20.07 -2.00 -20.10
C ASN A 112 -20.98 -0.78 -20.39
N PRO A 113 -22.31 -0.89 -20.29
CA PRO A 113 -23.23 0.22 -20.57
C PRO A 113 -22.94 1.50 -19.75
N SER A 114 -22.42 1.35 -18.54
CA SER A 114 -22.06 2.49 -17.68
C SER A 114 -20.88 3.30 -18.22
N MET A 115 -20.04 2.70 -19.07
CA MET A 115 -18.91 3.36 -19.74
C MET A 115 -19.33 4.14 -20.98
N PHE A 116 -20.52 3.89 -21.53
CA PHE A 116 -20.97 4.51 -22.78
C PHE A 116 -20.93 6.05 -22.71
N LYS A 117 -21.56 6.65 -21.69
CA LYS A 117 -21.63 8.11 -21.56
C LYS A 117 -20.24 8.75 -21.38
N PRO A 118 -19.37 8.28 -20.46
CA PRO A 118 -17.99 8.77 -20.38
C PRO A 118 -17.21 8.64 -21.69
N MET A 119 -17.33 7.51 -22.39
CA MET A 119 -16.63 7.30 -23.65
C MET A 119 -17.08 8.26 -24.74
N VAL A 120 -18.38 8.47 -24.90
CA VAL A 120 -18.91 9.45 -25.86
C VAL A 120 -18.39 10.85 -25.54
N GLN A 121 -18.38 11.25 -24.26
CA GLN A 121 -17.84 12.55 -23.85
C GLN A 121 -16.37 12.69 -24.25
N ILE A 122 -15.54 11.70 -23.96
CA ILE A 122 -14.11 11.70 -24.33
C ILE A 122 -13.94 11.76 -25.85
N MET A 123 -14.63 10.89 -26.60
CA MET A 123 -14.51 10.82 -28.05
C MET A 123 -15.05 12.07 -28.77
N SER A 124 -16.00 12.78 -28.14
CA SER A 124 -16.53 14.04 -28.65
C SER A 124 -15.64 15.25 -28.36
N ASP A 125 -14.58 15.10 -27.55
CA ASP A 125 -13.63 16.19 -27.29
C ASP A 125 -12.94 16.59 -28.61
N PRO A 126 -12.89 17.89 -28.98
CA PRO A 126 -12.24 18.35 -30.21
C PRO A 126 -10.79 17.89 -30.36
N LYS A 127 -10.05 17.71 -29.26
CA LYS A 127 -8.66 17.22 -29.26
C LYS A 127 -8.57 15.76 -29.72
N MET A 128 -9.64 14.99 -29.60
CA MET A 128 -9.71 13.60 -30.05
C MET A 128 -10.03 13.48 -31.55
N LYS A 129 -10.44 14.56 -32.22
CA LYS A 129 -10.88 14.52 -33.63
C LYS A 129 -9.86 13.85 -34.55
N ALA A 130 -8.60 14.30 -34.50
CA ALA A 130 -7.54 13.75 -35.36
C ALA A 130 -7.29 12.26 -35.09
N THR A 131 -7.28 11.86 -33.82
CA THR A 131 -7.12 10.46 -33.42
C THR A 131 -8.30 9.61 -33.88
N PHE A 132 -9.53 10.11 -33.73
CA PHE A 132 -10.72 9.42 -34.20
C PHE A 132 -10.73 9.25 -35.71
N GLU A 133 -10.38 10.29 -36.47
CA GLU A 133 -10.23 10.21 -37.94
C GLU A 133 -9.18 9.18 -38.35
N ALA A 134 -8.05 9.10 -37.63
CA ALA A 134 -7.02 8.09 -37.87
C ALA A 134 -7.54 6.67 -37.60
N MET A 135 -8.25 6.46 -36.48
CA MET A 135 -8.85 5.16 -36.15
C MET A 135 -9.88 4.71 -37.21
N MET A 136 -10.71 5.63 -37.70
CA MET A 136 -11.71 5.32 -38.73
C MET A 136 -11.05 4.91 -40.06
N LYS A 137 -9.84 5.38 -40.33
CA LYS A 137 -9.05 5.01 -41.52
C LYS A 137 -8.24 3.74 -41.32
N ASP A 138 -8.15 3.23 -40.09
CA ASP A 138 -7.39 2.02 -39.79
C ASP A 138 -8.02 0.80 -40.50
N PRO A 139 -7.25 0.03 -41.30
CA PRO A 139 -7.76 -1.13 -42.01
C PRO A 139 -8.46 -2.17 -41.12
N ALA A 140 -8.06 -2.28 -39.84
CA ALA A 140 -8.65 -3.23 -38.90
C ALA A 140 -10.08 -2.83 -38.48
N ILE A 141 -10.44 -1.55 -38.52
CA ILE A 141 -11.75 -1.03 -38.10
C ILE A 141 -12.67 -0.80 -39.31
N GLN A 142 -12.10 -0.62 -40.50
CA GLN A 142 -12.84 -0.38 -41.75
C GLN A 142 -14.02 -1.33 -42.02
N PRO A 143 -13.93 -2.67 -41.81
CA PRO A 143 -15.08 -3.56 -42.01
C PRO A 143 -16.27 -3.19 -41.11
N MET A 144 -15.99 -2.93 -39.83
CA MET A 144 -16.99 -2.56 -38.83
C MET A 144 -17.62 -1.20 -39.13
N VAL A 145 -16.81 -0.22 -39.57
CA VAL A 145 -17.33 1.09 -40.00
C VAL A 145 -18.31 0.94 -41.15
N LYS A 146 -17.94 0.16 -42.18
CA LYS A 146 -18.79 -0.05 -43.35
C LYS A 146 -20.10 -0.74 -42.98
N GLU A 147 -20.04 -1.75 -42.14
CA GLU A 147 -21.23 -2.44 -41.61
C GLU A 147 -22.14 -1.48 -40.85
N ALA A 148 -21.59 -0.71 -39.90
CA ALA A 148 -22.36 0.26 -39.12
C ALA A 148 -22.99 1.38 -39.97
N MET A 149 -22.31 1.83 -41.03
CA MET A 149 -22.83 2.84 -41.96
C MET A 149 -23.85 2.28 -42.95
N SER A 150 -23.77 0.99 -43.27
CA SER A 150 -24.71 0.29 -44.16
C SER A 150 -25.94 -0.24 -43.43
N SER A 151 -25.89 -0.30 -42.10
CA SER A 151 -26.99 -0.68 -41.20
C SER A 151 -28.07 0.43 -41.06
N LYS A 152 -28.15 1.36 -42.02
CA LYS A 152 -29.12 2.46 -42.05
C LYS A 152 -30.16 2.28 -43.15
#